data_AF-A0A1I2ZJ98-F1
#
_entry.id   AF-A0A1I2ZJ98-F1
#
_cell.length_a   1.000
_cell.length_b   1.000
_cell.length_c   1.000
_cell.angle_alpha   90.00
_cell.angle_beta   90.00
_cell.angle_gamma   90.00
#
_symmetry.space_group_name_H-M   'P 1'
#
loop_
_entity.id
_entity.type
_entity.pdbx_description
1 polymer ?
#
loop_
_entity_poly.entity_id
_entity_poly.type
_entity_poly.pdbx_seq_one_letter_code
_entity_poly.pdbx_strand_id
1 'polypeptide(L)' 'MATTRLISLHIGKGKTIAASLKDCTDYAENPDKTKNGGLISAYQCDPATVDAEFLLAKRQYRTIQVYRQNYQ' A
#
# COMPACT_ATOMS: atom_id res chain seq x y z
N MET A 1 -4.93 -3.66 4.72
CA MET A 1 -4.46 -5.05 4.80
C MET A 1 -3.31 -5.19 5.81
N ALA A 2 -3.27 -6.24 6.61
CA ALA A 2 -2.11 -6.55 7.45
C ALA A 2 -1.16 -7.51 6.71
N THR A 3 0.14 -7.19 6.63
CA THR A 3 1.16 -8.08 6.05
C THR A 3 2.10 -8.60 7.13
N THR A 4 2.47 -9.87 7.03
CA THR A 4 3.46 -10.51 7.92
C THR A 4 4.89 -10.40 7.38
N ARG A 5 5.05 -9.96 6.12
CA ARG A 5 6.36 -9.82 5.46
C ARG A 5 6.42 -8.56 4.60
N LEU A 6 7.58 -7.92 4.57
CA LEU A 6 7.87 -6.80 3.67
C LEU A 6 8.41 -7.35 2.35
N ILE A 7 7.72 -7.04 1.26
CA ILE A 7 8.11 -7.46 -0.10
C ILE A 7 8.23 -6.20 -0.95
N SER A 8 9.32 -6.10 -1.72
CA SER A 8 9.52 -4.99 -2.66
C SER A 8 8.52 -5.05 -3.81
N LEU A 9 7.72 -4.00 -3.96
CA LEU A 9 6.80 -3.85 -5.09
C LEU A 9 7.50 -3.16 -6.27
N HIS A 10 7.53 -3.83 -7.42
CA HIS A 10 8.06 -3.27 -8.66
C HIS A 10 6.96 -2.61 -9.48
N ILE A 11 7.24 -1.43 -10.04
CA ILE A 11 6.30 -0.72 -10.91
C ILE A 11 6.37 -1.36 -12.30
N GLY A 12 5.23 -1.81 -12.82
CA GLY A 12 5.15 -2.36 -14.18
C GLY A 12 5.50 -1.31 -15.23
N LYS A 13 6.04 -1.75 -16.38
CA LYS A 13 6.41 -0.85 -17.49
C LYS A 13 5.19 -0.04 -17.95
N GLY A 14 5.31 1.29 -17.96
CA GLY A 14 4.24 2.21 -18.37
C GLY A 14 3.13 2.43 -17.34
N LYS A 15 3.21 1.82 -16.15
CA LYS A 15 2.24 2.03 -15.06
C LYS A 15 2.74 3.07 -14.06
N THR A 16 1.80 3.75 -13.41
CA THR A 16 2.11 4.60 -12.26
C THR A 16 2.23 3.76 -10.99
N ILE A 17 2.86 4.32 -9.95
CA ILE A 17 2.89 3.68 -8.62
C ILE A 17 1.48 3.46 -8.09
N ALA A 18 0.59 4.45 -8.26
CA ALA A 18 -0.80 4.36 -7.81
C ALA A 18 -1.54 3.22 -8.51
N ALA A 19 -1.38 3.07 -9.83
CA ALA A 19 -1.98 1.96 -10.57
C ALA A 19 -1.42 0.60 -10.11
N SER A 20 -0.11 0.52 -9.84
CA SER A 20 0.50 -0.74 -9.37
C SER A 20 0.07 -1.12 -7.94
N LEU A 21 -0.16 -0.14 -7.07
CA LEU A 21 -0.71 -0.35 -5.74
C LEU A 21 -2.15 -0.85 -5.84
N LYS A 22 -2.97 -0.16 -6.65
CA LYS A 22 -4.35 -0.52 -6.91
C LYS A 22 -4.50 -1.93 -7.48
N ASP A 23 -3.68 -2.31 -8.46
CA ASP A 23 -3.68 -3.66 -9.01
C ASP A 23 -3.41 -4.73 -7.93
N CYS A 24 -2.56 -4.42 -6.94
CA CYS A 24 -2.22 -5.32 -5.85
C CYS A 24 -3.35 -5.43 -4.82
N THR A 25 -4.00 -4.30 -4.49
CA THR A 25 -5.10 -4.24 -3.52
C THR A 25 -6.38 -4.83 -4.10
N ASP A 26 -6.73 -4.50 -5.35
CA ASP A 26 -7.85 -5.12 -6.10
C ASP A 26 -7.70 -6.65 -6.16
N TYR A 27 -6.47 -7.15 -6.39
CA TYR A 27 -6.19 -8.58 -6.37
C TYR A 27 -6.41 -9.22 -4.99
N ALA A 28 -5.99 -8.52 -3.93
CA ALA A 28 -6.09 -9.01 -2.56
C ALA A 28 -7.53 -8.97 -2.02
N GLU A 29 -8.34 -8.03 -2.49
CA GLU A 29 -9.74 -7.86 -2.09
C GLU A 29 -10.72 -8.71 -2.89
N ASN A 30 -10.25 -9.37 -3.95
CA ASN A 30 -11.07 -10.17 -4.84
C ASN A 30 -12.01 -11.13 -4.06
N PRO A 31 -13.35 -11.01 -4.21
CA PRO A 31 -14.33 -11.82 -3.48
C PRO A 31 -14.20 -13.31 -3.70
N ASP A 32 -13.74 -13.74 -4.89
CA ASP A 32 -13.47 -15.15 -5.22
C ASP A 32 -12.34 -15.72 -4.35
N LYS A 33 -11.48 -14.85 -3.83
CA LYS A 33 -10.31 -15.18 -3.00
C LYS A 33 -10.49 -14.85 -1.53
N THR A 34 -11.57 -14.15 -1.17
CA THR A 34 -11.80 -13.61 0.18
C THR A 34 -13.10 -14.11 0.80
N LYS A 35 -13.42 -15.41 0.73
CA LYS A 35 -14.65 -15.99 1.33
C LYS A 35 -15.91 -15.13 1.00
N ASN A 36 -16.11 -14.81 -0.27
CA ASN A 36 -17.18 -13.92 -0.76
C ASN A 36 -17.09 -12.47 -0.26
N GLY A 37 -15.87 -11.89 -0.20
CA GLY A 37 -15.66 -10.49 0.20
C GLY A 37 -15.52 -10.26 1.70
N GLY A 38 -15.35 -11.32 2.49
CA GLY A 38 -15.03 -11.25 3.91
C GLY A 38 -13.62 -10.71 4.13
N LEU A 39 -13.53 -9.42 4.47
CA LEU A 39 -12.29 -8.75 4.82
C LEU A 39 -12.19 -8.55 6.34
N ILE A 40 -10.98 -8.67 6.88
CA ILE A 40 -10.69 -8.36 8.28
C ILE A 40 -10.30 -6.88 8.37
N SER A 41 -11.10 -6.10 9.09
CA SER A 41 -10.75 -4.73 9.46
C SER A 41 -9.88 -4.73 10.73
N ALA A 42 -8.83 -3.93 10.74
CA ALA A 42 -8.01 -3.66 11.93
C ALA A 42 -7.73 -2.16 12.03
N TYR A 43 -7.16 -1.71 13.16
CA TYR A 43 -6.72 -0.33 13.33
C TYR A 43 -5.79 0.08 12.17
N GLN A 44 -6.11 1.18 11.49
CA GLN A 44 -5.38 1.69 10.30
C GLN A 44 -5.30 0.69 9.14
N CYS A 45 -6.35 -0.11 8.95
CA CYS A 45 -6.43 -1.12 7.89
C CYS A 45 -7.81 -1.04 7.23
N ASP A 46 -8.08 0.07 6.54
CA ASP A 46 -9.30 0.29 5.77
C ASP A 46 -9.06 -0.02 4.27
N PRO A 47 -9.76 -1.00 3.68
CA PRO A 47 -9.64 -1.32 2.26
C PRO A 47 -10.01 -0.15 1.34
N ALA A 48 -10.90 0.76 1.75
CA ALA A 48 -11.34 1.87 0.90
C ALA A 48 -10.26 2.96 0.70
N THR A 49 -9.34 3.10 1.65
CA THR A 49 -8.33 4.17 1.67
C THR A 49 -6.90 3.68 1.50
N VAL A 50 -6.69 2.36 1.51
CA VAL A 50 -5.37 1.71 1.57
C VAL A 50 -4.38 2.23 0.51
N ASP A 51 -4.82 2.43 -0.74
CA ASP A 51 -3.95 2.93 -1.82
C ASP A 51 -3.43 4.35 -1.53
N ALA A 52 -4.33 5.22 -1.05
CA ALA A 52 -4.01 6.60 -0.72
C ALA A 52 -3.10 6.67 0.51
N GLU A 53 -3.36 5.83 1.51
CA GLU A 53 -2.54 5.72 2.71
C GLU A 53 -1.11 5.26 2.39
N PHE A 54 -0.94 4.27 1.51
CA PHE A 54 0.39 3.83 1.07
C PHE A 54 1.14 4.93 0.30
N LEU A 55 0.45 5.67 -0.57
CA LEU A 55 1.06 6.80 -1.28
C LEU A 55 1.46 7.94 -0.33
N LEU A 56 0.62 8.23 0.67
CA LEU A 56 0.90 9.23 1.69
C LEU A 56 2.10 8.81 2.56
N ALA A 57 2.10 7.57 3.06
CA ALA A 57 3.19 7.01 3.85
C ALA A 57 4.52 7.04 3.09
N LYS A 58 4.52 6.71 1.79
CA LYS A 58 5.72 6.80 0.94
C LYS A 58 6.26 8.24 0.84
N ARG A 59 5.37 9.24 0.71
CA ARG A 59 5.76 10.66 0.69
C ARG A 59 6.34 11.09 2.03
N GLN A 60 5.67 10.76 3.13
CA GLN A 60 6.12 11.06 4.49
C GLN A 60 7.49 10.46 4.78
N TYR A 61 7.70 9.19 4.42
CA TYR A 61 9.00 8.53 4.58
C TYR A 61 10.10 9.29 3.85
N ARG A 62 9.89 9.66 2.58
CA ARG A 62 10.87 10.45 1.82
C ARG A 62 11.20 11.78 2.52
N THR A 63 10.17 12.48 2.99
CA THR A 63 10.32 13.75 3.70
C THR A 63 11.13 13.60 4.99
N ILE A 64 10.82 12.58 5.81
CA ILE A 64 11.57 12.30 7.05
C ILE A 64 13.03 11.95 6.77
N GLN A 65 13.30 11.14 5.73
CA GLN A 65 14.67 10.80 5.36
C GLN A 65 15.47 12.03 4.92
N VAL A 66 14.85 12.92 4.14
CA VAL A 66 15.47 14.18 3.74
C VAL A 66 15.80 15.01 4.98
N TYR A 67 14.86 15.19 5.92
CA TYR A 67 15.17 15.90 7.16
C TYR A 67 16.33 15.23 7.91
N ARG A 68 16.32 13.91 8.07
CA ARG A 68 17.38 13.19 8.80
C ARG A 68 18.77 13.36 8.20
N GLN A 69 18.89 13.43 6.87
CA GLN A 69 20.18 13.67 6.20
C GLN A 69 20.67 15.11 6.31
N ASN A 70 19.78 16.09 6.50
CA ASN A 70 20.17 17.50 6.66
C ASN A 70 20.60 17.88 8.09
N TYR A 71 20.29 17.03 9.08
CA TYR A 71 20.67 17.21 10.49
C TYR A 71 21.77 16.25 10.96
N GLN A 72 22.50 15.62 10.02
CA GLN A 72 23.73 14.85 10.26
C GLN A 72 24.90 15.53 9.55
#